data_AF-A0A243CVV7-F1
#
_entry.id   AF-A0A243CVV7-F1
#
_cell.length_a   1.000
_cell.length_b   1.000
_cell.length_c   1.000
_cell.angle_alpha   90.00
_cell.angle_beta   90.00
_cell.angle_gamma   90.00
#
_symmetry.space_group_name_H-M   'P 1'
#
loop_
_entity.id
_entity.type
_entity.pdbx_description
1 polymer ?
#
loop_
_entity_poly.entity_id
_entity_poly.type
_entity_poly.pdbx_seq_one_letter_code
_entity_poly.pdbx_strand_id
1 'polypeptide(L)'
;MSNGTDDQIKNTDKGLELEKSALDQVLVVMAFSGPQGAAIAGGIKAVLLVKDILGFLGYLGSGTSIPDALRSLQNQIDRIQAELKQIQERLATIVQDQADIENRATLEQLLNYHDEIRINALALQNTPADNVAMSVNIANEIGIVVDKFLRNDYNIWRWTDIEVRTETDPQTGMVINRVPYNARLKFKNLPTLTVYVMGLLTWLTARERVVQLGETGRLSDDAGRIARHLAAVSVRPNFDKYTSGDLGDPKSITEHIKWRIRATPTSSNKYPVNGQCHFYYIFENWMSGQRKSGDNFDIYKGNNNVLCTVDPNSLGAPAMELDAETEAGVELLLNMAEVLQHVASRGTLRKQFIGQFPTTQAHPPTTFYVISLNEELHWYRNLESSRPGGSTILEGPKKIGTGWGNFTSVFSGGGVAIYGVQPNGDLLWYGHDGYFDGSDRWRGPHRVGWGWNGFKKIFSGGEYVVYGIQPNGDLLWYRHHASQSGGDVTTWTGQIKVGNGWAHFAKVFSGGDGIIYAIREDGSLLRYKHTGYLTGTNTWENYSDGSQYRIIGRGFNDYLEVIAGKNGVIYAFTKDGRILWYRYYRNPGALGNRTRLVGPVEIKRNFPAFRKVFAHMDAPYVGPRYNPFGLTGY
;
A
#
# COMPACT_ATOMS: atom_id res chain seq x y z
N MET A 1 19.91 -33.54 -19.62
CA MET A 1 20.37 -33.90 -18.26
C MET A 1 21.37 -32.87 -17.82
N SER A 2 21.02 -32.07 -16.82
CA SER A 2 21.93 -31.48 -15.84
C SER A 2 21.04 -31.02 -14.69
N ASN A 3 20.70 -31.97 -13.81
CA ASN A 3 20.32 -31.65 -12.45
C ASN A 3 21.64 -31.34 -11.74
N GLY A 4 21.94 -30.06 -11.58
CA GLY A 4 22.98 -29.55 -10.72
C GLY A 4 22.38 -28.37 -9.97
N THR A 5 22.40 -28.43 -8.65
CA THR A 5 22.10 -27.31 -7.76
C THR A 5 22.82 -26.06 -8.27
N ASP A 6 22.07 -25.03 -8.68
CA ASP A 6 22.59 -23.69 -8.95
C ASP A 6 23.25 -23.17 -7.66
N ASP A 7 24.52 -23.46 -7.47
CA ASP A 7 25.39 -22.60 -6.65
C ASP A 7 25.36 -21.25 -7.35
N GLN A 8 24.53 -20.34 -6.83
CA GLN A 8 24.35 -19.01 -7.40
C GLN A 8 25.69 -18.29 -7.36
N ILE A 9 26.40 -18.28 -8.50
CA ILE A 9 27.65 -17.53 -8.67
C ILE A 9 27.34 -16.06 -8.38
N LYS A 10 27.76 -15.58 -7.20
CA LYS A 10 27.63 -14.18 -6.83
C LYS A 10 28.72 -13.39 -7.53
N ASN A 11 28.36 -12.31 -8.21
CA ASN A 11 29.30 -11.51 -9.02
C ASN A 11 29.35 -10.05 -8.56
N THR A 12 30.52 -9.43 -8.70
CA THR A 12 30.73 -8.01 -8.40
C THR A 12 30.63 -7.13 -9.64
N ASP A 13 30.71 -5.81 -9.42
CA ASP A 13 30.76 -4.79 -10.47
C ASP A 13 31.94 -4.94 -11.43
N LYS A 14 32.96 -5.70 -11.03
CA LYS A 14 34.14 -6.02 -11.86
C LYS A 14 34.07 -7.38 -12.54
N GLY A 15 32.93 -8.08 -12.43
CA GLY A 15 32.76 -9.45 -12.93
C GLY A 15 33.58 -10.49 -12.16
N LEU A 16 34.04 -10.16 -10.94
CA LEU A 16 34.72 -11.10 -10.05
C LEU A 16 33.70 -11.84 -9.19
N GLU A 17 34.05 -13.03 -8.71
CA GLU A 17 33.20 -13.78 -7.81
C GLU A 17 33.22 -13.18 -6.41
N LEU A 18 32.04 -13.05 -5.81
CA LEU A 18 31.84 -12.53 -4.46
C LEU A 18 31.69 -13.69 -3.48
N GLU A 19 32.74 -13.93 -2.68
CA GLU A 19 32.78 -15.03 -1.72
C GLU A 19 32.04 -14.69 -0.42
N LYS A 20 32.23 -13.47 0.09
CA LYS A 20 31.61 -13.01 1.34
C LYS A 20 31.23 -11.54 1.23
N SER A 21 29.98 -11.23 1.53
CA SER A 21 29.47 -9.85 1.58
C SER A 21 29.13 -9.44 3.00
N ALA A 22 29.42 -8.19 3.37
CA ALA A 22 28.91 -7.64 4.63
C ALA A 22 27.36 -7.72 4.71
N LEU A 23 26.68 -7.58 3.57
CA LEU A 23 25.22 -7.67 3.47
C LEU A 23 24.68 -9.07 3.81
N ASP A 24 25.45 -10.13 3.55
CA ASP A 24 25.03 -11.51 3.86
C ASP A 24 24.83 -11.70 5.37
N GLN A 25 25.70 -11.09 6.18
CA GLN A 25 25.60 -11.17 7.65
C GLN A 25 24.35 -10.46 8.16
N VAL A 26 24.01 -9.31 7.57
CA VAL A 26 22.79 -8.53 7.88
C VAL A 26 21.54 -9.32 7.50
N LEU A 27 21.50 -9.87 6.28
CA LEU A 27 20.35 -10.63 5.77
C LEU A 27 20.04 -11.85 6.64
N VAL A 28 21.07 -12.53 7.14
CA VAL A 28 20.89 -13.69 8.02
C VAL A 28 20.30 -13.27 9.37
N VAL A 29 20.79 -12.18 9.98
CA VAL A 29 20.20 -11.63 11.23
C VAL A 29 18.74 -11.25 11.02
N MET A 30 18.45 -10.55 9.93
CA MET A 30 17.10 -10.20 9.52
C MET A 30 16.23 -11.41 9.15
N ALA A 31 16.77 -12.61 8.91
CA ALA A 31 15.93 -13.80 8.75
C ALA A 31 15.42 -14.32 10.11
N PHE A 32 16.18 -14.16 11.20
CA PHE A 32 15.90 -14.79 12.51
C PHE A 32 15.05 -13.96 13.50
N SER A 33 14.96 -12.63 13.35
CA SER A 33 14.17 -11.72 14.20
C SER A 33 12.61 -11.74 14.05
N GLY A 34 11.94 -12.87 13.74
CA GLY A 34 10.46 -12.91 13.62
C GLY A 34 9.83 -14.30 13.41
N PRO A 35 8.53 -14.51 13.73
CA PRO A 35 7.93 -15.84 13.81
C PRO A 35 7.55 -16.32 12.41
N GLN A 36 8.31 -17.28 11.90
CA GLN A 36 8.02 -18.31 10.89
C GLN A 36 9.39 -18.72 10.32
N GLY A 37 10.02 -19.71 10.96
CA GLY A 37 11.19 -20.37 10.41
C GLY A 37 10.77 -21.22 9.21
N ALA A 38 10.90 -20.67 8.00
CA ALA A 38 11.20 -21.40 6.77
C ALA A 38 11.30 -20.41 5.58
N ALA A 39 12.51 -20.31 5.03
CA ALA A 39 12.82 -20.07 3.62
C ALA A 39 12.13 -18.91 2.89
N ILE A 40 12.64 -17.68 3.07
CA ILE A 40 12.80 -16.72 1.96
C ILE A 40 14.15 -16.01 2.17
N ALA A 41 15.17 -16.46 1.44
CA ALA A 41 16.40 -15.68 1.29
C ALA A 41 16.06 -14.42 0.48
N GLY A 42 16.17 -13.25 1.11
CA GLY A 42 15.95 -11.94 0.49
C GLY A 42 14.60 -11.30 0.83
N GLY A 43 14.64 -10.07 1.36
CA GLY A 43 13.53 -9.11 1.28
C GLY A 43 12.65 -8.91 2.52
N ILE A 44 12.21 -9.95 3.22
CA ILE A 44 10.96 -9.82 4.00
C ILE A 44 11.02 -8.98 5.29
N LYS A 45 12.18 -8.71 5.89
CA LYS A 45 12.26 -7.82 7.07
C LYS A 45 12.66 -6.38 6.79
N ALA A 46 13.52 -6.14 5.80
CA ALA A 46 13.83 -4.78 5.34
C ALA A 46 12.57 -4.07 4.82
N VAL A 47 11.67 -4.81 4.14
CA VAL A 47 10.37 -4.29 3.67
C VAL A 47 9.46 -3.87 4.82
N LEU A 48 9.42 -4.62 5.93
CA LEU A 48 8.61 -4.27 7.11
C LEU A 48 9.11 -2.99 7.78
N LEU A 49 10.43 -2.86 7.95
CA LEU A 49 11.05 -1.65 8.49
C LEU A 49 10.80 -0.44 7.58
N VAL A 50 10.99 -0.58 6.26
CA VAL A 50 10.69 0.48 5.27
C VAL A 50 9.23 0.90 5.36
N LYS A 51 8.30 -0.04 5.44
CA LYS A 51 6.86 0.25 5.57
C LYS A 51 6.52 1.00 6.87
N ASP A 52 7.11 0.61 7.99
CA ASP A 52 6.92 1.27 9.28
C ASP A 52 7.47 2.70 9.26
N ILE A 53 8.64 2.91 8.64
CA ILE A 53 9.26 4.23 8.46
C ILE A 53 8.43 5.11 7.51
N LEU A 54 7.93 4.55 6.40
CA LEU A 54 7.03 5.26 5.49
C LEU A 54 5.71 5.65 6.18
N GLY A 55 5.18 4.78 7.05
CA GLY A 55 4.07 5.10 7.94
C GLY A 55 4.38 6.29 8.85
N PHE A 56 5.57 6.33 9.44
CA PHE A 56 6.05 7.46 10.23
C PHE A 56 6.15 8.77 9.43
N LEU A 57 6.70 8.73 8.21
CA LEU A 57 6.74 9.89 7.30
C LEU A 57 5.32 10.39 6.97
N GLY A 58 4.36 9.48 6.79
CA GLY A 58 2.95 9.80 6.66
C GLY A 58 2.37 10.50 7.89
N TYR A 59 2.78 10.11 9.11
CA TYR A 59 2.41 10.80 10.34
C TYR A 59 2.99 12.21 10.42
N LEU A 60 4.26 12.44 10.08
CA LEU A 60 4.85 13.78 10.08
C LEU A 60 4.16 14.76 9.12
N GLY A 61 3.58 14.25 8.02
CA GLY A 61 2.84 15.04 7.04
C GLY A 61 1.34 15.21 7.32
N SER A 62 0.79 14.48 8.30
CA SER A 62 -0.63 14.55 8.69
C SER A 62 -0.76 15.24 10.06
N GLY A 63 -1.88 15.93 10.32
CA GLY A 63 -2.08 16.70 11.56
C GLY A 63 -2.26 15.86 12.84
N THR A 64 -1.62 14.68 12.93
CA THR A 64 -1.64 13.77 14.07
C THR A 64 -0.72 14.26 15.19
N SER A 65 -0.86 13.70 16.40
CA SER A 65 -0.09 14.13 17.56
C SER A 65 1.35 13.61 17.48
N ILE A 66 2.33 14.53 17.50
CA ILE A 66 3.78 14.24 17.55
C ILE A 66 4.15 13.16 18.60
N PRO A 67 3.50 13.06 19.77
CA PRO A 67 3.76 11.99 20.74
C PRO A 67 3.55 10.54 20.24
N ASP A 68 2.56 10.31 19.37
CA ASP A 68 2.29 8.96 18.83
C ASP A 68 3.35 8.55 17.80
N ALA A 69 3.75 9.51 16.97
CA ALA A 69 4.86 9.34 16.04
C ALA A 69 6.15 8.99 16.81
N LEU A 70 6.49 9.74 17.87
CA LEU A 70 7.68 9.49 18.68
C LEU A 70 7.69 8.11 19.34
N ARG A 71 6.53 7.58 19.77
CA ARG A 71 6.42 6.21 20.28
C ARG A 71 6.72 5.16 19.21
N SER A 72 6.21 5.34 17.99
CA SER A 72 6.52 4.46 16.86
C SER A 72 8.01 4.48 16.51
N LEU A 73 8.61 5.69 16.51
CA LEU A 73 10.04 5.89 16.30
C LEU A 73 10.87 5.13 17.35
N GLN A 74 10.53 5.25 18.63
CA GLN A 74 11.25 4.57 19.72
C GLN A 74 11.25 3.05 19.56
N ASN A 75 10.10 2.45 19.25
CA ASN A 75 9.99 1.01 19.01
C ASN A 75 10.89 0.54 17.85
N GLN A 76 11.07 1.37 16.83
CA GLN A 76 11.97 1.06 15.72
C GLN A 76 13.44 1.19 16.14
N ILE A 77 13.80 2.24 16.89
CA ILE A 77 15.17 2.44 17.39
C ILE A 77 15.62 1.22 18.20
N ASP A 78 14.77 0.73 19.12
CA ASP A 78 15.11 -0.40 19.97
C ASP A 78 15.27 -1.71 19.17
N ARG A 79 14.43 -1.93 18.15
CA ARG A 79 14.58 -3.06 17.21
C ARG A 79 15.91 -3.01 16.46
N ILE A 80 16.28 -1.84 15.94
CA ILE A 80 17.53 -1.66 15.20
C ILE A 80 18.73 -1.94 16.11
N GLN A 81 18.69 -1.53 17.38
CA GLN A 81 19.78 -1.82 18.31
C GLN A 81 20.02 -3.33 18.49
N ALA A 82 18.93 -4.10 18.60
CA ALA A 82 19.02 -5.55 18.72
C ALA A 82 19.63 -6.18 17.45
N GLU A 83 19.22 -5.72 16.27
CA GLU A 83 19.77 -6.19 14.99
C GLU A 83 21.27 -5.87 14.85
N LEU A 84 21.70 -4.64 15.18
CA LEU A 84 23.11 -4.25 15.09
C LEU A 84 23.99 -5.06 16.05
N LYS A 85 23.54 -5.30 17.28
CA LYS A 85 24.25 -6.15 18.24
C LYS A 85 24.37 -7.59 17.75
N GLN A 86 23.30 -8.14 17.18
CA GLN A 86 23.33 -9.49 16.63
C GLN A 86 24.27 -9.61 15.43
N ILE A 87 24.36 -8.57 14.58
CA ILE A 87 25.35 -8.52 13.48
C ILE A 87 26.77 -8.50 14.08
N GLN A 88 27.00 -7.71 15.13
CA GLN A 88 28.30 -7.61 15.79
C GLN A 88 28.75 -8.96 16.37
N GLU A 89 27.85 -9.68 17.04
CA GLU A 89 28.13 -11.02 17.57
C GLU A 89 28.49 -12.03 16.47
N ARG A 90 27.80 -11.98 15.32
CA ARG A 90 28.13 -12.84 14.17
C ARG A 90 29.44 -12.50 13.50
N LEU A 91 29.82 -11.21 13.48
CA LEU A 91 31.15 -10.79 13.06
C LEU A 91 32.23 -11.23 14.04
N ALA A 92 31.92 -11.38 15.33
CA ALA A 92 32.88 -11.78 16.36
C ALA A 92 33.24 -13.27 16.28
N THR A 93 32.39 -14.14 15.73
CA THR A 93 32.69 -15.58 15.60
C THR A 93 33.65 -15.91 14.46
N ILE A 94 33.95 -14.96 13.56
CA ILE A 94 34.79 -15.15 12.37
C ILE A 94 36.10 -14.33 12.50
N VAL A 95 36.94 -14.66 13.50
CA VAL A 95 38.09 -13.81 13.88
C VAL A 95 39.26 -13.82 12.87
N GLN A 96 39.17 -14.53 11.75
CA GLN A 96 40.34 -14.79 10.90
C GLN A 96 40.54 -13.83 9.73
N ASP A 97 39.52 -13.07 9.30
CA ASP A 97 39.61 -12.24 8.10
C ASP A 97 39.70 -10.74 8.43
N GLN A 98 40.64 -10.04 7.79
CA GLN A 98 40.80 -8.58 7.90
C GLN A 98 39.54 -7.81 7.47
N ALA A 99 38.72 -8.38 6.58
CA ALA A 99 37.40 -7.84 6.22
C ALA A 99 36.45 -7.75 7.43
N ASP A 100 36.45 -8.74 8.32
CA ASP A 100 35.59 -8.73 9.51
C ASP A 100 36.06 -7.71 10.54
N ILE A 101 37.39 -7.51 10.67
CA ILE A 101 37.94 -6.45 11.54
C ILE A 101 37.46 -5.08 11.08
N GLU A 102 37.55 -4.79 9.78
CA GLU A 102 37.13 -3.51 9.21
C GLU A 102 35.61 -3.31 9.32
N ASN A 103 34.82 -4.34 9.02
CA ASN A 103 33.36 -4.28 9.14
C ASN A 103 32.90 -4.11 10.60
N ARG A 104 33.61 -4.69 11.58
CA ARG A 104 33.35 -4.47 13.00
C ARG A 104 33.59 -3.03 13.41
N ALA A 105 34.70 -2.42 12.97
CA ALA A 105 34.99 -1.02 13.27
C ALA A 105 33.89 -0.09 12.72
N THR A 106 33.44 -0.33 11.49
CA THR A 106 32.30 0.40 10.90
C THR A 106 31.02 0.20 11.70
N LEU A 107 30.75 -1.03 12.16
CA LEU A 107 29.55 -1.35 12.95
C LEU A 107 29.58 -0.74 14.35
N GLU A 108 30.73 -0.72 15.02
CA GLU A 108 30.91 -0.05 16.31
C GLU A 108 30.65 1.45 16.21
N GLN A 109 31.17 2.09 15.16
CA GLN A 109 30.88 3.48 14.87
C GLN A 109 29.39 3.72 14.62
N LEU A 110 28.73 2.81 13.89
CA LEU A 110 27.29 2.88 13.62
C LEU A 110 26.45 2.68 14.88
N LEU A 111 26.84 1.78 15.78
CA LEU A 111 26.23 1.58 17.09
C LEU A 111 26.35 2.84 17.96
N ASN A 112 27.50 3.51 17.95
CA ASN A 112 27.66 4.77 18.67
C ASN A 112 26.70 5.85 18.16
N TYR A 113 26.57 6.00 16.83
CA TYR A 113 25.60 6.95 16.25
C TYR A 113 24.15 6.56 16.57
N HIS A 114 23.84 5.27 16.54
CA HIS A 114 22.53 4.76 16.92
C HIS A 114 22.21 5.09 18.38
N ASP A 115 23.15 4.89 19.31
CA ASP A 115 22.96 5.22 20.72
C ASP A 115 22.82 6.73 20.95
N GLU A 116 23.60 7.58 20.25
CA GLU A 116 23.42 9.04 20.27
C GLU A 116 22.01 9.44 19.81
N ILE A 117 21.50 8.81 18.74
CA ILE A 117 20.13 9.02 18.23
C ILE A 117 19.09 8.55 19.24
N ARG A 118 19.27 7.37 19.83
CA ARG A 118 18.34 6.76 20.80
C ARG A 118 18.21 7.61 22.05
N ILE A 119 19.32 8.06 22.62
CA ILE A 119 19.34 8.88 23.84
C ILE A 119 18.54 10.17 23.59
N ASN A 120 18.80 10.83 22.47
CA ASN A 120 18.15 12.09 22.12
C ASN A 120 16.67 11.91 21.70
N ALA A 121 16.32 10.82 21.02
CA ALA A 121 14.92 10.49 20.72
C ALA A 121 14.10 10.26 22.00
N LEU A 122 14.67 9.53 22.97
CA LEU A 122 14.06 9.32 24.28
C LEU A 122 13.95 10.64 25.06
N ALA A 123 15.00 11.46 25.04
CA ALA A 123 14.96 12.79 25.65
C ALA A 123 13.86 13.66 25.02
N LEU A 124 13.73 13.65 23.69
CA LEU A 124 12.69 14.38 22.96
C LEU A 124 11.28 13.92 23.32
N GLN A 125 11.10 12.60 23.49
CA GLN A 125 9.83 12.02 23.91
C GLN A 125 9.43 12.47 25.33
N ASN A 126 10.39 12.46 26.26
CA ASN A 126 10.16 12.82 27.67
C ASN A 126 10.13 14.34 27.92
N THR A 127 10.55 15.14 26.94
CA THR A 127 10.56 16.59 27.01
C THR A 127 9.17 17.15 26.69
N PRO A 128 8.58 18.00 27.56
CA PRO A 128 7.35 18.73 27.26
C PRO A 128 7.45 19.55 25.96
N ALA A 129 6.36 19.61 25.19
CA ALA A 129 6.36 20.20 23.86
C ALA A 129 6.66 21.72 23.84
N ASP A 130 6.46 22.40 24.97
CA ASP A 130 6.71 23.82 25.20
C ASP A 130 8.15 24.12 25.64
N ASN A 131 8.97 23.10 25.96
CA ASN A 131 10.36 23.30 26.33
C ASN A 131 11.25 23.54 25.09
N VAL A 132 11.35 24.81 24.71
CA VAL A 132 12.15 25.30 23.58
C VAL A 132 13.62 24.94 23.74
N ALA A 133 14.22 25.20 24.90
CA ALA A 133 15.67 25.09 25.10
C ALA A 133 16.15 23.65 24.88
N MET A 134 15.43 22.68 25.43
CA MET A 134 15.74 21.27 25.24
C MET A 134 15.50 20.82 23.80
N SER A 135 14.42 21.28 23.15
CA SER A 135 14.13 20.96 21.75
C SER A 135 15.20 21.50 20.78
N VAL A 136 15.71 22.71 21.04
CA VAL A 136 16.83 23.31 20.29
C VAL A 136 18.11 22.50 20.47
N ASN A 137 18.45 22.12 21.71
CA ASN A 137 19.64 21.33 21.98
C ASN A 137 19.59 19.99 21.26
N ILE A 138 18.47 19.25 21.38
CA ILE A 138 18.27 17.97 20.70
C ILE A 138 18.35 18.13 19.18
N ALA A 139 17.71 19.15 18.61
CA ALA A 139 17.75 19.39 17.15
C ALA A 139 19.17 19.68 16.66
N ASN A 140 19.95 20.45 17.41
CA ASN A 140 21.34 20.75 17.05
C ASN A 140 22.26 19.53 17.24
N GLU A 141 22.09 18.77 18.32
CA GLU A 141 22.85 17.54 18.60
C GLU A 141 22.61 16.48 17.53
N ILE A 142 21.36 16.09 17.28
CA ILE A 142 21.05 15.09 16.24
C ILE A 142 21.42 15.61 14.87
N GLY A 143 21.27 16.91 14.61
CA GLY A 143 21.72 17.56 13.39
C GLY A 143 23.20 17.29 13.10
N ILE A 144 24.06 17.37 14.13
CA ILE A 144 25.48 17.02 14.01
C ILE A 144 25.66 15.52 13.73
N VAL A 145 24.93 14.65 14.41
CA VAL A 145 25.02 13.19 14.20
C VAL A 145 24.66 12.80 12.78
N VAL A 146 23.55 13.30 12.23
CA VAL A 146 23.15 12.99 10.85
C VAL A 146 24.14 13.54 9.83
N ASP A 147 24.74 14.70 10.07
CA ASP A 147 25.76 15.27 9.19
C ASP A 147 27.02 14.39 9.11
N LYS A 148 27.35 13.62 10.15
CA LYS A 148 28.50 12.68 10.15
C LYS A 148 28.39 11.67 8.99
N PHE A 149 27.17 11.19 8.69
CA PHE A 149 26.91 10.23 7.61
C PHE A 149 27.21 10.77 6.20
N LEU A 150 27.27 12.08 6.01
CA LEU A 150 27.45 12.72 4.71
C LEU A 150 28.78 13.46 4.55
N ARG A 151 29.45 13.83 5.65
CA ARG A 151 30.67 14.66 5.63
C ARG A 151 31.92 13.84 5.97
N ASN A 152 32.24 13.75 7.26
CA ASN A 152 33.52 13.22 7.74
C ASN A 152 33.61 11.70 7.65
N ASP A 153 32.47 11.02 7.63
CA ASP A 153 32.38 9.56 7.64
C ASP A 153 31.63 9.02 6.43
N TYR A 154 31.87 9.53 5.22
CA TYR A 154 31.30 8.89 4.01
C TYR A 154 31.68 7.39 3.91
N ASN A 155 32.74 6.99 4.61
CA ASN A 155 33.15 5.60 4.79
C ASN A 155 32.17 4.76 5.63
N ILE A 156 31.24 5.35 6.40
CA ILE A 156 30.22 4.60 7.16
C ILE A 156 29.25 3.84 6.24
N TRP A 157 29.18 4.24 4.97
CA TRP A 157 28.45 3.54 3.91
C TRP A 157 29.29 2.49 3.19
N ARG A 158 30.59 2.40 3.50
CA ARG A 158 31.56 1.61 2.77
C ARG A 158 32.07 0.46 3.62
N TRP A 159 31.78 -0.75 3.15
CA TRP A 159 32.08 -2.00 3.80
C TRP A 159 33.16 -2.75 3.03
N THR A 160 33.73 -3.77 3.65
CA THR A 160 34.74 -4.64 3.05
C THR A 160 34.11 -6.00 2.72
N ASP A 161 34.14 -6.34 1.43
CA ASP A 161 33.74 -7.65 0.92
C ASP A 161 34.97 -8.54 0.67
N ILE A 162 34.77 -9.83 0.49
CA ILE A 162 35.79 -10.78 0.01
C ILE A 162 35.44 -11.17 -1.43
N GLU A 163 36.33 -10.83 -2.35
CA GLU A 163 36.23 -11.16 -3.78
C GLU A 163 37.30 -12.17 -4.16
N VAL A 164 37.01 -13.04 -5.13
CA VAL A 164 37.98 -14.02 -5.66
C VAL A 164 38.51 -13.57 -7.01
N ARG A 165 39.83 -13.53 -7.15
CA ARG A 165 40.50 -13.40 -8.46
C ARG A 165 40.94 -14.76 -8.96
N THR A 166 40.62 -15.03 -10.21
CA THR A 166 41.04 -16.24 -10.91
C THR A 166 42.33 -15.96 -11.65
N GLU A 167 43.40 -16.68 -11.30
CA GLU A 167 44.64 -16.69 -12.07
C GLU A 167 44.52 -17.76 -13.15
N THR A 168 44.71 -17.34 -14.41
CA THR A 168 44.62 -18.22 -15.57
C THR A 168 45.98 -18.37 -16.21
N ASP A 169 46.25 -19.57 -16.74
CA ASP A 169 47.43 -19.85 -17.54
C ASP A 169 47.37 -19.03 -18.84
N PRO A 170 48.34 -18.14 -19.11
CA PRO A 170 48.35 -17.35 -20.33
C PRO A 170 48.40 -18.18 -21.63
N GLN A 171 48.91 -19.42 -21.57
CA GLN A 171 49.11 -20.28 -22.74
C GLN A 171 47.92 -21.22 -22.99
N THR A 172 47.27 -21.70 -21.94
CA THR A 172 46.20 -22.71 -22.04
C THR A 172 44.81 -22.16 -21.74
N GLY A 173 44.72 -20.96 -21.14
CA GLY A 173 43.46 -20.37 -20.68
C GLY A 173 42.81 -21.11 -19.50
N MET A 174 43.48 -22.14 -18.95
CA MET A 174 42.97 -22.91 -17.82
C MET A 174 43.16 -22.15 -16.51
N VAL A 175 42.21 -22.31 -15.59
CA VAL A 175 42.28 -21.74 -14.24
C VAL A 175 43.35 -22.48 -13.44
N ILE A 176 44.38 -21.75 -12.99
CA ILE A 176 45.47 -22.30 -12.17
C ILE A 176 45.17 -22.09 -10.68
N ASN A 177 44.62 -20.93 -10.31
CA ASN A 177 44.42 -20.58 -8.91
C ASN A 177 43.23 -19.63 -8.70
N ARG A 178 42.67 -19.65 -7.49
CA ARG A 178 41.59 -18.76 -7.04
C ARG A 178 42.04 -18.09 -5.74
N VAL A 179 42.34 -16.79 -5.82
CA VAL A 179 42.93 -16.02 -4.71
C VAL A 179 41.89 -15.07 -4.13
N PRO A 180 41.42 -15.29 -2.89
CA PRO A 180 40.52 -14.36 -2.21
C PRO A 180 41.28 -13.10 -1.78
N TYR A 181 40.62 -11.94 -1.83
CA TYR A 181 41.18 -10.68 -1.37
C TYR A 181 40.10 -9.74 -0.82
N ASN A 182 40.53 -8.83 0.06
CA ASN A 182 39.63 -7.85 0.67
C ASN A 182 39.30 -6.71 -0.32
N ALA A 183 38.08 -6.70 -0.80
CA ALA A 183 37.53 -5.63 -1.61
C ALA A 183 36.99 -4.53 -0.69
N ARG A 184 37.89 -3.62 -0.31
CA ARG A 184 37.58 -2.49 0.57
C ARG A 184 36.71 -1.43 -0.11
N LEU A 185 36.08 -0.60 0.72
CA LEU A 185 35.39 0.62 0.33
C LEU A 185 34.14 0.40 -0.56
N LYS A 186 33.51 -0.76 -0.46
CA LYS A 186 32.31 -1.13 -1.23
C LYS A 186 31.07 -0.54 -0.58
N PHE A 187 30.36 0.29 -1.32
CA PHE A 187 29.13 0.88 -0.81
C PHE A 187 28.07 -0.21 -0.53
N LYS A 188 27.54 -0.22 0.70
CA LYS A 188 26.38 -1.01 1.12
C LYS A 188 25.40 -0.09 1.83
N ASN A 189 24.13 -0.19 1.44
CA ASN A 189 23.06 0.59 2.04
C ASN A 189 22.75 0.09 3.46
N LEU A 190 22.69 -1.22 3.69
CA LEU A 190 22.40 -1.79 5.01
C LEU A 190 23.67 -2.22 5.74
N PRO A 191 23.70 -2.07 7.08
CA PRO A 191 22.66 -1.52 7.96
C PRO A 191 22.63 0.03 8.05
N THR A 192 23.60 0.73 7.46
CA THR A 192 23.82 2.17 7.62
C THR A 192 22.59 3.05 7.32
N LEU A 193 21.83 2.71 6.27
CA LEU A 193 20.64 3.42 5.82
C LEU A 193 19.58 3.54 6.91
N THR A 194 19.40 2.46 7.66
CA THR A 194 18.40 2.38 8.70
C THR A 194 18.70 3.38 9.83
N VAL A 195 19.95 3.42 10.31
CA VAL A 195 20.35 4.35 11.36
C VAL A 195 20.32 5.80 10.86
N TYR A 196 20.78 6.03 9.62
CA TYR A 196 20.75 7.34 8.99
C TYR A 196 19.33 7.93 8.91
N VAL A 197 18.37 7.15 8.42
CA VAL A 197 16.98 7.61 8.29
C VAL A 197 16.35 7.86 9.67
N MET A 198 16.64 7.03 10.67
CA MET A 198 16.16 7.27 12.04
C MET A 198 16.72 8.55 12.64
N GLY A 199 18.01 8.84 12.41
CA GLY A 199 18.60 10.11 12.79
C GLY A 199 17.91 11.28 12.10
N LEU A 200 17.67 11.20 10.78
CA LEU A 200 16.97 12.23 10.03
C LEU A 200 15.57 12.51 10.56
N LEU A 201 14.80 11.45 10.85
CA LEU A 201 13.45 11.58 11.40
C LEU A 201 13.46 12.20 12.79
N THR A 202 14.40 11.78 13.64
CA THR A 202 14.58 12.35 14.99
C THR A 202 14.92 13.83 14.90
N TRP A 203 15.85 14.19 14.02
CA TRP A 203 16.26 15.57 13.79
C TRP A 203 15.10 16.43 13.28
N LEU A 204 14.40 15.97 12.24
CA LEU A 204 13.26 16.68 11.66
C LEU A 204 12.14 16.88 12.69
N THR A 205 11.91 15.91 13.57
CA THR A 205 10.90 16.00 14.63
C THR A 205 11.30 17.02 15.70
N ALA A 206 12.55 16.99 16.16
CA ALA A 206 13.07 17.98 17.11
C ALA A 206 13.03 19.40 16.51
N ARG A 207 13.50 19.53 15.27
CA ARG A 207 13.47 20.77 14.48
C ARG A 207 12.05 21.32 14.38
N GLU A 208 11.07 20.49 14.07
CA GLU A 208 9.67 20.92 13.93
C GLU A 208 9.10 21.47 15.24
N ARG A 209 9.47 20.94 16.41
CA ARG A 209 9.09 21.57 17.69
C ARG A 209 9.66 22.97 17.82
N VAL A 210 10.93 23.18 17.46
CA VAL A 210 11.57 24.51 17.48
C VAL A 210 10.88 25.48 16.50
N VAL A 211 10.52 25.01 15.31
CA VAL A 211 9.79 25.79 14.30
C VAL A 211 8.42 26.21 14.83
N GLN A 212 7.68 25.29 15.47
CA GLN A 212 6.36 25.58 16.05
C GLN A 212 6.40 26.61 17.16
N LEU A 213 7.51 26.69 17.88
CA LEU A 213 7.74 27.67 18.94
C LEU A 213 8.24 29.01 18.41
N GLY A 214 8.45 29.15 17.09
CA GLY A 214 8.90 30.39 16.45
C GLY A 214 10.39 30.68 16.61
N GLU A 215 11.19 29.69 17.02
CA GLU A 215 12.56 29.88 17.53
C GLU A 215 13.64 29.37 16.53
N THR A 216 13.32 29.39 15.24
CA THR A 216 14.16 28.84 14.16
C THR A 216 15.56 29.47 14.09
N GLY A 217 15.73 30.71 14.54
CA GLY A 217 17.03 31.40 14.59
C GLY A 217 18.05 30.74 15.53
N ARG A 218 17.63 29.79 16.38
CA ARG A 218 18.50 29.05 17.29
C ARG A 218 18.97 27.69 16.73
N LEU A 219 18.53 27.34 15.52
CA LEU A 219 18.95 26.12 14.83
C LEU A 219 20.26 26.37 14.08
N SER A 220 21.29 25.59 14.41
CA SER A 220 22.61 25.70 13.80
C SER A 220 22.66 25.00 12.45
N ASP A 221 23.13 25.71 11.41
CA ASP A 221 23.30 25.19 10.03
C ASP A 221 22.02 24.56 9.45
N ASP A 222 20.84 25.07 9.82
CA ASP A 222 19.56 24.43 9.48
C ASP A 222 19.32 24.33 7.97
N ALA A 223 19.37 25.46 7.26
CA ALA A 223 19.15 25.51 5.81
C ALA A 223 20.22 24.71 5.04
N GLY A 224 21.49 24.81 5.46
CA GLY A 224 22.59 24.05 4.86
C GLY A 224 22.41 22.55 5.08
N ARG A 225 21.99 22.13 6.28
CA ARG A 225 21.72 20.73 6.62
C ARG A 225 20.57 20.17 5.80
N ILE A 226 19.45 20.88 5.70
CA ILE A 226 18.33 20.50 4.83
C ILE A 226 18.82 20.28 3.40
N ALA A 227 19.56 21.23 2.84
CA ALA A 227 20.07 21.14 1.47
C ALA A 227 20.99 19.92 1.25
N ARG A 228 21.90 19.65 2.20
CA ARG A 228 22.80 18.49 2.13
C ARG A 228 22.07 17.17 2.17
N HIS A 229 21.16 17.00 3.14
CA HIS A 229 20.42 15.76 3.27
C HIS A 229 19.44 15.55 2.11
N LEU A 230 18.81 16.63 1.63
CA LEU A 230 17.98 16.59 0.43
C LEU A 230 18.79 16.11 -0.78
N ALA A 231 19.97 16.68 -1.01
CA ALA A 231 20.85 16.25 -2.09
C ALA A 231 21.29 14.77 -1.94
N ALA A 232 21.55 14.33 -0.71
CA ALA A 232 22.00 12.97 -0.43
C ALA A 232 20.92 11.89 -0.66
N VAL A 233 19.64 12.22 -0.50
CA VAL A 233 18.52 11.26 -0.69
C VAL A 233 17.79 11.42 -2.03
N SER A 234 18.10 12.48 -2.79
CA SER A 234 17.50 12.74 -4.11
C SER A 234 18.21 11.99 -5.24
N VAL A 235 17.60 11.98 -6.43
CA VAL A 235 18.24 11.58 -7.68
C VAL A 235 18.33 12.80 -8.57
N ARG A 236 19.49 13.06 -9.18
CA ARG A 236 19.64 14.17 -10.12
C ARG A 236 18.74 13.95 -11.35
N PRO A 237 18.09 15.00 -11.90
CA PRO A 237 17.21 14.85 -13.06
C PRO A 237 17.89 14.26 -14.31
N ASN A 238 19.21 14.44 -14.43
CA ASN A 238 20.02 13.95 -15.53
C ASN A 238 20.85 12.69 -15.17
N PHE A 239 20.59 12.07 -14.02
CA PHE A 239 21.28 10.84 -13.65
C PHE A 239 20.84 9.70 -14.56
N ASP A 240 21.80 9.10 -15.25
CA ASP A 240 21.61 7.93 -16.09
C ASP A 240 22.59 6.85 -15.65
N LYS A 241 22.09 5.86 -14.91
CA LYS A 241 22.92 4.76 -14.41
C LYS A 241 23.49 3.86 -15.51
N TYR A 242 23.09 4.00 -16.77
CA TYR A 242 23.60 3.19 -17.89
C TYR A 242 24.71 3.89 -18.68
N THR A 243 25.02 5.15 -18.37
CA THR A 243 26.12 5.88 -19.00
C THR A 243 27.36 5.97 -18.11
N SER A 244 28.44 6.50 -18.66
CA SER A 244 29.72 6.75 -17.96
C SER A 244 29.97 8.24 -17.77
N GLY A 245 30.87 8.58 -16.84
CA GLY A 245 31.20 9.97 -16.50
C GLY A 245 30.12 10.65 -15.66
N ASP A 246 30.08 11.98 -15.65
CA ASP A 246 29.29 12.78 -14.70
C ASP A 246 27.80 12.43 -14.60
N LEU A 247 27.20 11.97 -15.70
CA LEU A 247 25.78 11.58 -15.77
C LEU A 247 25.53 10.21 -15.12
N GLY A 248 26.50 9.29 -15.19
CA GLY A 248 26.40 7.94 -14.64
C GLY A 248 27.09 7.74 -13.31
N ASP A 249 28.01 8.62 -12.93
CA ASP A 249 28.71 8.53 -11.65
C ASP A 249 27.75 8.93 -10.51
N PRO A 250 27.44 8.01 -9.57
CA PRO A 250 26.48 8.29 -8.51
C PRO A 250 27.05 9.30 -7.51
N LYS A 251 26.26 10.32 -7.15
CA LYS A 251 26.64 11.39 -6.21
C LYS A 251 25.80 11.37 -4.93
N SER A 252 24.61 10.78 -4.97
CA SER A 252 23.72 10.64 -3.81
C SER A 252 23.65 9.18 -3.34
N ILE A 253 23.15 8.96 -2.12
CA ILE A 253 22.92 7.61 -1.57
C ILE A 253 21.96 6.83 -2.48
N THR A 254 20.89 7.50 -2.93
CA THR A 254 19.88 6.90 -3.81
C THR A 254 20.47 6.55 -5.18
N GLU A 255 21.30 7.43 -5.75
CA GLU A 255 22.03 7.14 -7.00
C GLU A 255 23.01 5.97 -6.81
N HIS A 256 23.69 5.87 -5.67
CA HIS A 256 24.60 4.77 -5.36
C HIS A 256 23.87 3.41 -5.31
N ILE A 257 22.64 3.38 -4.79
CA ILE A 257 21.79 2.19 -4.78
C ILE A 257 21.35 1.85 -6.21
N LYS A 258 20.73 2.81 -6.91
CA LYS A 258 20.27 2.64 -8.29
C LYS A 258 21.40 2.19 -9.24
N TRP A 259 22.59 2.75 -9.08
CA TRP A 259 23.75 2.39 -9.89
C TRP A 259 24.18 0.93 -9.73
N ARG A 260 23.92 0.31 -8.57
CA ARG A 260 24.35 -1.08 -8.26
C ARG A 260 23.28 -2.12 -8.56
N ILE A 261 22.06 -1.70 -8.83
CA ILE A 261 20.95 -2.56 -9.21
C ILE A 261 20.57 -2.22 -10.65
N ARG A 262 20.82 -3.13 -11.58
CA ARG A 262 20.57 -2.90 -13.00
C ARG A 262 19.97 -4.12 -13.65
N ALA A 263 19.20 -3.90 -14.69
CA ALA A 263 18.85 -4.93 -15.64
C ALA A 263 19.21 -4.46 -17.05
N THR A 264 19.96 -5.29 -17.77
CA THR A 264 20.38 -4.98 -19.15
C THR A 264 19.69 -5.92 -20.12
N PRO A 265 19.04 -5.39 -21.19
CA PRO A 265 18.42 -6.24 -22.20
C PRO A 265 19.51 -6.95 -23.01
N THR A 266 19.42 -8.26 -23.08
CA THR A 266 20.33 -9.13 -23.84
C THR A 266 19.54 -9.93 -24.85
N SER A 267 20.04 -10.01 -26.08
CA SER A 267 19.36 -10.81 -27.10
C SER A 267 19.75 -12.28 -26.99
N SER A 268 18.75 -13.16 -27.09
CA SER A 268 18.92 -14.61 -27.18
C SER A 268 19.44 -15.05 -28.55
N ASN A 269 19.23 -14.24 -29.58
CA ASN A 269 19.53 -14.58 -30.97
C ASN A 269 20.26 -13.41 -31.64
N LYS A 270 21.36 -13.69 -32.37
CA LYS A 270 22.09 -12.64 -33.08
C LYS A 270 21.26 -11.95 -34.17
N TYR A 271 20.38 -12.72 -34.82
CA TYR A 271 19.50 -12.28 -35.91
C TYR A 271 18.05 -12.75 -35.65
N PRO A 272 17.04 -12.02 -36.18
CA PRO A 272 15.65 -12.39 -36.00
C PRO A 272 15.31 -13.79 -36.52
N VAL A 273 14.50 -14.52 -35.75
CA VAL A 273 13.88 -15.78 -36.16
C VAL A 273 12.42 -15.48 -36.49
N ASN A 274 11.98 -15.78 -37.72
CA ASN A 274 10.64 -15.44 -38.20
C ASN A 274 10.30 -13.93 -38.07
N GLY A 275 11.28 -13.05 -38.26
CA GLY A 275 11.11 -11.60 -38.14
C GLY A 275 11.10 -11.07 -36.69
N GLN A 276 11.29 -11.93 -35.69
CA GLN A 276 11.29 -11.58 -34.27
C GLN A 276 12.68 -11.72 -33.65
N CYS A 277 13.07 -10.70 -32.89
CA CYS A 277 14.22 -10.77 -31.99
C CYS A 277 13.75 -11.10 -30.59
N HIS A 278 14.28 -12.19 -30.04
CA HIS A 278 14.04 -12.58 -28.66
C HIS A 278 15.08 -11.92 -27.76
N PHE A 279 14.61 -11.30 -26.68
CA PHE A 279 15.42 -10.67 -25.65
C PHE A 279 15.02 -11.19 -24.27
N TYR A 280 15.94 -11.02 -23.33
CA TYR A 280 15.71 -11.21 -21.91
C TYR A 280 16.51 -10.18 -21.14
N TYR A 281 16.15 -9.93 -19.89
CA TYR A 281 16.97 -9.08 -19.03
C TYR A 281 18.02 -9.89 -18.30
N ILE A 282 19.26 -9.41 -18.25
CA ILE A 282 20.24 -9.84 -17.25
C ILE A 282 20.13 -8.87 -16.09
N PHE A 283 19.61 -9.35 -14.97
CA PHE A 283 19.53 -8.58 -13.74
C PHE A 283 20.78 -8.80 -12.90
N GLU A 284 21.36 -7.71 -12.42
CA GLU A 284 22.56 -7.66 -11.60
C GLU A 284 22.32 -6.76 -10.39
N ASN A 285 22.55 -7.30 -9.20
CA ASN A 285 22.54 -6.57 -7.94
C ASN A 285 23.91 -6.72 -7.28
N TRP A 286 24.80 -5.76 -7.52
CA TRP A 286 26.17 -5.79 -6.99
C TRP A 286 26.26 -5.45 -5.49
N MET A 287 25.14 -5.13 -4.83
CA MET A 287 25.13 -5.01 -3.36
C MET A 287 25.09 -6.39 -2.69
N SER A 288 24.33 -7.33 -3.24
CA SER A 288 24.23 -8.72 -2.77
C SER A 288 25.06 -9.71 -3.58
N GLY A 289 25.56 -9.29 -4.74
CA GLY A 289 26.22 -10.13 -5.73
C GLY A 289 25.27 -10.95 -6.59
N GLN A 290 23.95 -10.77 -6.46
CA GLN A 290 22.98 -11.57 -7.19
C GLN A 290 23.01 -11.27 -8.69
N ARG A 291 23.05 -12.32 -9.50
CA ARG A 291 22.86 -12.26 -10.95
C ARG A 291 21.81 -13.29 -11.36
N LYS A 292 20.79 -12.87 -12.11
CA LYS A 292 19.74 -13.78 -12.62
C LYS A 292 19.20 -13.33 -13.97
N SER A 293 18.71 -14.29 -14.74
CA SER A 293 17.91 -13.99 -15.93
C SER A 293 16.52 -13.51 -15.51
N GLY A 294 16.09 -12.44 -16.14
CA GLY A 294 14.77 -11.83 -15.99
C GLY A 294 13.81 -12.24 -17.09
N ASP A 295 12.73 -11.47 -17.22
CA ASP A 295 11.65 -11.72 -18.16
C ASP A 295 12.12 -11.66 -19.62
N ASN A 296 11.56 -12.56 -20.44
CA ASN A 296 11.76 -12.57 -21.88
C ASN A 296 10.80 -11.58 -22.56
N PHE A 297 11.23 -10.94 -23.64
CA PHE A 297 10.40 -10.08 -24.48
C PHE A 297 10.86 -10.12 -25.93
N ASP A 298 9.91 -9.84 -26.85
CA ASP A 298 10.16 -9.92 -28.28
C ASP A 298 10.03 -8.55 -28.95
N ILE A 299 10.92 -8.26 -29.90
CA ILE A 299 10.84 -7.08 -30.77
C ILE A 299 10.80 -7.52 -32.22
N TYR A 300 9.76 -7.10 -32.94
CA TYR A 300 9.64 -7.33 -34.37
C TYR A 300 10.58 -6.41 -35.17
N LYS A 301 11.35 -6.97 -36.10
CA LYS A 301 12.29 -6.21 -36.96
C LYS A 301 11.97 -6.30 -38.45
N GLY A 302 10.97 -7.09 -38.87
CA GLY A 302 10.50 -7.18 -40.26
C GLY A 302 11.44 -7.88 -41.26
N ASN A 303 12.74 -7.99 -40.96
CA ASN A 303 13.74 -8.63 -41.82
C ASN A 303 14.70 -9.47 -40.96
N ASN A 304 15.08 -10.68 -41.41
CA ASN A 304 15.98 -11.57 -40.67
C ASN A 304 17.48 -11.21 -40.81
N ASN A 305 17.85 -10.23 -41.65
CA ASN A 305 19.24 -9.85 -41.90
C ASN A 305 19.71 -8.61 -41.11
N VAL A 306 19.03 -8.25 -40.03
CA VAL A 306 19.43 -7.14 -39.14
C VAL A 306 19.84 -7.66 -37.78
N LEU A 307 20.81 -7.02 -37.12
CA LEU A 307 21.20 -7.41 -35.76
C LEU A 307 20.07 -7.13 -34.78
N CYS A 308 19.85 -8.06 -33.85
CA CYS A 308 18.94 -7.87 -32.74
C CYS A 308 19.52 -6.88 -31.72
N THR A 309 19.20 -5.60 -31.92
CA THR A 309 19.56 -4.51 -31.01
C THR A 309 18.32 -3.78 -30.52
N VAL A 310 18.41 -3.26 -29.30
CA VAL A 310 17.38 -2.43 -28.67
C VAL A 310 18.04 -1.28 -27.94
N ASP A 311 17.43 -0.10 -28.00
CA ASP A 311 17.83 1.04 -27.16
C ASP A 311 17.28 0.81 -25.74
N PRO A 312 18.13 0.61 -24.71
CA PRO A 312 17.67 0.39 -23.34
C PRO A 312 16.80 1.54 -22.82
N ASN A 313 17.04 2.77 -23.28
CA ASN A 313 16.26 3.95 -22.85
C ASN A 313 14.81 3.90 -23.33
N SER A 314 14.53 3.14 -24.38
CA SER A 314 13.18 2.95 -24.92
C SER A 314 12.36 1.89 -24.16
N LEU A 315 12.99 1.08 -23.32
CA LEU A 315 12.36 -0.04 -22.62
C LEU A 315 11.99 0.27 -21.17
N GLY A 316 12.77 1.13 -20.49
CA GLY A 316 12.64 1.37 -19.06
C GLY A 316 13.16 0.21 -18.20
N ALA A 317 13.11 0.37 -16.88
CA ALA A 317 13.55 -0.65 -15.93
C ALA A 317 12.48 -1.75 -15.75
N PRO A 318 12.82 -3.05 -15.84
CA PRO A 318 11.89 -4.15 -15.57
C PRO A 318 11.48 -4.21 -14.10
N ALA A 319 10.35 -4.88 -13.82
CA ALA A 319 9.79 -4.98 -12.46
C ALA A 319 10.81 -5.51 -11.44
N MET A 320 11.57 -6.55 -11.78
CA MET A 320 12.59 -7.11 -10.88
C MET A 320 13.69 -6.12 -10.47
N GLU A 321 14.00 -5.15 -11.33
CA GLU A 321 14.95 -4.07 -11.02
C GLU A 321 14.31 -3.08 -10.05
N LEU A 322 13.08 -2.65 -10.33
CA LEU A 322 12.33 -1.72 -9.49
C LEU A 322 12.02 -2.31 -8.11
N ASP A 323 11.68 -3.59 -8.04
CA ASP A 323 11.41 -4.31 -6.80
C ASP A 323 12.68 -4.39 -5.95
N ALA A 324 13.82 -4.75 -6.56
CA ALA A 324 15.10 -4.79 -5.85
C ALA A 324 15.56 -3.40 -5.39
N GLU A 325 15.33 -2.35 -6.18
CA GLU A 325 15.58 -0.96 -5.77
C GLU A 325 14.69 -0.56 -4.58
N THR A 326 13.43 -0.96 -4.60
CA THR A 326 12.47 -0.71 -3.51
C THR A 326 12.89 -1.42 -2.24
N GLU A 327 13.26 -2.70 -2.32
CA GLU A 327 13.82 -3.48 -1.21
C GLU A 327 15.12 -2.88 -0.66
N ALA A 328 15.95 -2.29 -1.52
CA ALA A 328 17.16 -1.59 -1.12
C ALA A 328 16.89 -0.21 -0.49
N GLY A 329 15.64 0.25 -0.46
CA GLY A 329 15.22 1.48 0.22
C GLY A 329 15.17 2.72 -0.69
N VAL A 330 15.15 2.57 -2.02
CA VAL A 330 15.02 3.72 -2.94
C VAL A 330 13.71 4.47 -2.70
N GLU A 331 12.58 3.77 -2.56
CA GLU A 331 11.28 4.40 -2.28
C GLU A 331 11.32 5.20 -0.97
N LEU A 332 11.94 4.65 0.07
CA LEU A 332 12.09 5.34 1.34
C LEU A 332 12.88 6.64 1.20
N LEU A 333 14.01 6.60 0.49
CA LEU A 333 14.87 7.76 0.28
C LEU A 333 14.18 8.84 -0.57
N LEU A 334 13.40 8.46 -1.58
CA LEU A 334 12.62 9.39 -2.39
C LEU A 334 11.51 10.06 -1.57
N ASN A 335 10.81 9.32 -0.70
CA ASN A 335 9.83 9.91 0.22
C ASN A 335 10.51 10.88 1.22
N MET A 336 11.72 10.55 1.69
CA MET A 336 12.51 11.47 2.52
C MET A 336 12.91 12.72 1.72
N ALA A 337 13.25 12.58 0.43
CA ALA A 337 13.54 13.71 -0.44
C ALA A 337 12.33 14.65 -0.54
N GLU A 338 11.13 14.11 -0.71
CA GLU A 338 9.90 14.91 -0.74
C GLU A 338 9.67 15.66 0.57
N VAL A 339 9.87 15.02 1.73
CA VAL A 339 9.75 15.67 3.04
C VAL A 339 10.78 16.78 3.20
N LEU A 340 12.05 16.53 2.87
CA LEU A 340 13.10 17.53 2.97
C LEU A 340 12.90 18.69 1.97
N GLN A 341 12.39 18.41 0.77
CA GLN A 341 12.02 19.41 -0.23
C GLN A 341 10.84 20.28 0.25
N HIS A 342 9.86 19.67 0.91
CA HIS A 342 8.76 20.38 1.54
C HIS A 342 9.28 21.28 2.67
N VAL A 343 10.14 20.77 3.56
CA VAL A 343 10.74 21.56 4.63
C VAL A 343 11.62 22.69 4.08
N ALA A 344 12.40 22.44 3.03
CA ALA A 344 13.21 23.46 2.37
C ALA A 344 12.35 24.60 1.79
N SER A 345 11.19 24.28 1.24
CA SER A 345 10.30 25.27 0.61
C SER A 345 9.33 25.95 1.57
N ARG A 346 8.90 25.27 2.64
CA ARG A 346 7.86 25.74 3.57
C ARG A 346 8.36 26.06 4.97
N GLY A 347 9.59 25.67 5.31
CA GLY A 347 10.22 25.87 6.61
C GLY A 347 9.73 24.94 7.73
N THR A 348 8.64 24.21 7.53
CA THR A 348 7.99 23.33 8.52
C THR A 348 7.61 21.98 7.91
N LEU A 349 7.58 20.93 8.74
CA LEU A 349 7.00 19.63 8.38
C LEU A 349 5.48 19.72 8.19
N ARG A 350 4.82 20.68 8.85
CA ARG A 350 3.39 20.88 8.68
C ARG A 350 3.11 21.26 7.22
N LYS A 351 2.29 20.46 6.57
CA LYS A 351 1.62 20.93 5.36
C LYS A 351 0.74 22.12 5.77
N GLN A 352 0.77 23.20 4.98
CA GLN A 352 0.03 24.41 5.27
C GLN A 352 -1.41 24.04 5.60
N PHE A 353 -1.81 24.23 6.86
CA PHE A 353 -3.21 24.22 7.20
C PHE A 353 -3.78 25.49 6.56
N ILE A 354 -4.40 25.35 5.39
CA ILE A 354 -5.29 26.40 4.89
C ILE A 354 -6.45 26.42 5.87
N GLY A 355 -6.33 27.26 6.88
CA GLY A 355 -7.40 27.60 7.80
C GLY A 355 -8.50 28.33 7.05
N GLN A 356 -9.32 27.57 6.35
CA GLN A 356 -10.74 27.76 6.53
C GLN A 356 -11.09 27.05 7.83
N PHE A 357 -11.91 27.68 8.68
CA PHE A 357 -12.65 26.96 9.72
C PHE A 357 -13.10 25.61 9.15
N PRO A 358 -12.96 24.46 9.85
CA PRO A 358 -13.18 23.16 9.24
C PRO A 358 -14.56 23.10 8.57
N THR A 359 -14.55 23.27 7.26
CA THR A 359 -15.61 22.90 6.35
C THR A 359 -15.36 21.49 5.82
N THR A 360 -14.32 20.79 6.31
CA THR A 360 -13.91 19.45 5.87
C THR A 360 -15.12 18.55 5.85
N GLN A 361 -15.69 18.46 4.65
CA GLN A 361 -16.81 17.62 4.36
C GLN A 361 -16.29 16.20 4.55
N ALA A 362 -16.50 15.62 5.73
CA ALA A 362 -16.18 14.22 5.97
C ALA A 362 -16.92 13.42 4.90
N HIS A 363 -16.18 12.77 4.04
CA HIS A 363 -16.73 11.93 3.00
C HIS A 363 -16.87 10.52 3.58
N PRO A 364 -18.10 10.01 3.80
CA PRO A 364 -18.23 8.70 4.42
C PRO A 364 -17.53 7.63 3.57
N PRO A 365 -16.84 6.69 4.22
CA PRO A 365 -16.15 5.62 3.52
C PRO A 365 -17.15 4.62 2.94
N THR A 366 -16.67 3.76 2.07
CA THR A 366 -17.43 2.58 1.64
C THR A 366 -16.54 1.36 1.73
N THR A 367 -16.94 0.42 2.56
CA THR A 367 -16.37 -0.91 2.61
C THR A 367 -17.08 -1.79 1.60
N PHE A 368 -16.34 -2.63 0.88
CA PHE A 368 -16.91 -3.69 0.06
C PHE A 368 -16.06 -4.95 0.15
N TYR A 369 -16.71 -6.06 -0.12
CA TYR A 369 -16.16 -7.41 -0.03
C TYR A 369 -16.12 -8.03 -1.39
N VAL A 370 -15.05 -8.76 -1.68
CA VAL A 370 -14.82 -9.40 -2.97
C VAL A 370 -14.52 -10.86 -2.72
N ILE A 371 -15.30 -11.72 -3.36
CA ILE A 371 -15.05 -13.15 -3.39
C ILE A 371 -14.25 -13.41 -4.65
N SER A 372 -12.96 -13.72 -4.48
CA SER A 372 -12.04 -14.01 -5.58
C SER A 372 -12.35 -15.36 -6.22
N LEU A 373 -11.72 -15.64 -7.37
CA LEU A 373 -11.93 -16.90 -8.11
C LEU A 373 -11.53 -18.14 -7.30
N ASN A 374 -10.50 -18.02 -6.44
CA ASN A 374 -10.06 -19.03 -5.49
C ASN A 374 -10.88 -19.07 -4.19
N GLU A 375 -12.07 -18.47 -4.16
CA GLU A 375 -13.04 -18.54 -3.06
C GLU A 375 -12.60 -17.85 -1.75
N GLU A 376 -11.56 -17.03 -1.81
CA GLU A 376 -11.16 -16.18 -0.69
C GLU A 376 -12.07 -14.95 -0.61
N LEU A 377 -12.35 -14.52 0.62
CA LEU A 377 -13.05 -13.27 0.89
C LEU A 377 -12.02 -12.19 1.19
N HIS A 378 -12.04 -11.15 0.36
CA HIS A 378 -11.15 -9.99 0.49
C HIS A 378 -11.94 -8.75 0.87
N TRP A 379 -11.44 -8.02 1.86
CA TRP A 379 -11.97 -6.74 2.32
C TRP A 379 -11.26 -5.58 1.63
N TYR A 380 -12.06 -4.58 1.24
CA TYR A 380 -11.60 -3.31 0.72
C TYR A 380 -12.36 -2.16 1.35
N ARG A 381 -11.73 -1.00 1.48
CA ARG A 381 -12.39 0.22 1.98
C ARG A 381 -11.90 1.46 1.26
N ASN A 382 -12.81 2.16 0.61
CA ASN A 382 -12.54 3.49 0.09
C ASN A 382 -12.77 4.50 1.21
N LEU A 383 -11.70 5.15 1.68
CA LEU A 383 -11.73 6.01 2.87
C LEU A 383 -12.52 7.30 2.65
N GLU A 384 -12.54 7.81 1.42
CA GLU A 384 -13.23 9.04 1.04
C GLU A 384 -14.24 8.79 -0.08
N SER A 385 -14.98 7.68 0.01
CA SER A 385 -15.88 7.18 -1.04
C SER A 385 -16.80 8.24 -1.65
N SER A 386 -17.35 9.16 -0.84
CA SER A 386 -18.26 10.19 -1.35
C SER A 386 -17.59 11.48 -1.83
N ARG A 387 -16.26 11.55 -1.90
CA ARG A 387 -15.54 12.74 -2.36
C ARG A 387 -15.96 13.13 -3.79
N PRO A 388 -16.29 14.41 -4.07
CA PRO A 388 -16.53 14.87 -5.42
C PRO A 388 -15.33 14.57 -6.32
N GLY A 389 -15.58 13.95 -7.49
CA GLY A 389 -14.52 13.49 -8.40
C GLY A 389 -13.97 12.09 -8.10
N GLY A 390 -14.50 11.38 -7.10
CA GLY A 390 -14.03 10.05 -6.73
C GLY A 390 -12.78 10.08 -5.86
N SER A 391 -12.51 8.96 -5.18
CA SER A 391 -11.32 8.76 -4.33
C SER A 391 -10.60 7.49 -4.77
N THR A 392 -9.29 7.62 -5.02
CA THR A 392 -8.36 6.51 -5.31
C THR A 392 -7.78 5.90 -4.03
N ILE A 393 -8.08 6.47 -2.86
CA ILE A 393 -7.60 6.00 -1.56
C ILE A 393 -8.41 4.75 -1.15
N LEU A 394 -7.95 3.60 -1.62
CA LEU A 394 -8.54 2.30 -1.34
C LEU A 394 -7.61 1.47 -0.45
N GLU A 395 -8.05 1.13 0.75
CA GLU A 395 -7.40 0.14 1.60
C GLU A 395 -7.77 -1.28 1.17
N GLY A 396 -6.84 -2.22 1.36
CA GLY A 396 -6.97 -3.61 0.94
C GLY A 396 -6.29 -3.91 -0.40
N PRO A 397 -6.32 -5.17 -0.90
CA PRO A 397 -7.06 -6.30 -0.32
C PRO A 397 -6.51 -6.75 1.03
N LYS A 398 -7.40 -7.03 1.98
CA LYS A 398 -7.10 -7.84 3.16
C LYS A 398 -7.86 -9.15 3.05
N LYS A 399 -7.15 -10.28 3.01
CA LYS A 399 -7.79 -11.60 3.09
C LYS A 399 -8.38 -11.76 4.49
N ILE A 400 -9.68 -12.03 4.54
CA ILE A 400 -10.44 -12.17 5.80
C ILE A 400 -11.26 -13.46 5.85
N GLY A 401 -11.11 -14.37 4.87
CA GLY A 401 -11.81 -15.65 4.88
C GLY A 401 -11.55 -16.49 3.64
N THR A 402 -12.00 -17.75 3.69
CA THR A 402 -11.88 -18.76 2.62
C THR A 402 -13.17 -19.57 2.49
N GLY A 403 -13.42 -20.19 1.34
CA GLY A 403 -14.58 -21.07 1.11
C GLY A 403 -15.90 -20.34 0.83
N TRP A 404 -15.85 -19.04 0.53
CA TRP A 404 -17.04 -18.21 0.26
C TRP A 404 -17.64 -18.43 -1.14
N GLY A 405 -16.95 -19.19 -2.00
CA GLY A 405 -17.41 -19.52 -3.35
C GLY A 405 -18.56 -20.51 -3.43
N ASN A 406 -18.84 -21.25 -2.34
CA ASN A 406 -19.86 -22.30 -2.29
C ASN A 406 -21.31 -21.77 -2.08
N PHE A 407 -21.47 -20.49 -1.78
CA PHE A 407 -22.78 -19.87 -1.61
C PHE A 407 -23.39 -19.48 -2.97
N THR A 408 -24.69 -19.73 -3.14
CA THR A 408 -25.44 -19.26 -4.32
C THR A 408 -25.65 -17.75 -4.26
N SER A 409 -25.69 -17.17 -3.07
CA SER A 409 -25.69 -15.72 -2.86
C SER A 409 -25.03 -15.34 -1.55
N VAL A 410 -24.15 -14.32 -1.60
CA VAL A 410 -23.60 -13.64 -0.41
C VAL A 410 -23.97 -12.16 -0.44
N PHE A 411 -24.36 -11.59 0.70
CA PHE A 411 -24.68 -10.16 0.84
C PHE A 411 -24.53 -9.68 2.28
N SER A 412 -24.31 -8.38 2.46
CA SER A 412 -24.28 -7.75 3.79
C SER A 412 -25.69 -7.62 4.37
N GLY A 413 -25.87 -7.92 5.65
CA GLY A 413 -27.08 -7.57 6.42
C GLY A 413 -27.06 -6.16 6.99
N GLY A 414 -25.93 -5.48 6.90
CA GLY A 414 -25.63 -4.26 7.65
C GLY A 414 -25.10 -4.52 9.05
N GLY A 415 -24.40 -3.54 9.62
CA GLY A 415 -23.58 -3.77 10.80
C GLY A 415 -22.62 -4.93 10.56
N VAL A 416 -22.37 -5.75 11.57
CA VAL A 416 -21.48 -6.92 11.48
C VAL A 416 -21.98 -8.05 10.57
N ALA A 417 -23.24 -8.03 10.14
CA ALA A 417 -23.88 -9.20 9.54
C ALA A 417 -23.48 -9.40 8.08
N ILE A 418 -23.05 -10.61 7.74
CA ILE A 418 -22.90 -11.11 6.38
C ILE A 418 -23.69 -12.41 6.26
N TYR A 419 -24.52 -12.51 5.22
CA TYR A 419 -25.31 -13.70 4.96
C TYR A 419 -24.79 -14.47 3.75
N GLY A 420 -24.82 -15.79 3.85
CA GLY A 420 -24.57 -16.72 2.75
C GLY A 420 -25.76 -17.67 2.57
N VAL A 421 -26.25 -17.80 1.34
CA VAL A 421 -27.30 -18.76 0.97
C VAL A 421 -26.64 -20.02 0.42
N GLN A 422 -26.87 -21.16 1.08
CA GLN A 422 -26.37 -22.45 0.64
C GLN A 422 -27.23 -23.01 -0.51
N PRO A 423 -26.69 -23.93 -1.34
CA PRO A 423 -27.45 -24.55 -2.44
C PRO A 423 -28.74 -25.25 -1.99
N ASN A 424 -28.75 -25.82 -0.78
CA ASN A 424 -29.92 -26.46 -0.16
C ASN A 424 -31.01 -25.47 0.30
N GLY A 425 -30.74 -24.15 0.21
CA GLY A 425 -31.67 -23.09 0.60
C GLY A 425 -31.49 -22.54 2.01
N ASP A 426 -30.54 -23.06 2.79
CA ASP A 426 -30.24 -22.52 4.12
C ASP A 426 -29.58 -21.14 4.04
N LEU A 427 -30.04 -20.23 4.90
CA LEU A 427 -29.42 -18.92 5.09
C LEU A 427 -28.54 -18.98 6.32
N LEU A 428 -27.23 -18.81 6.12
CA LEU A 428 -26.25 -18.73 7.19
C LEU A 428 -25.91 -17.26 7.47
N TRP A 429 -25.82 -16.89 8.74
CA TRP A 429 -25.31 -15.62 9.22
C TRP A 429 -23.87 -15.78 9.71
N TYR A 430 -23.03 -14.80 9.39
CA TYR A 430 -21.68 -14.62 9.85
C TYR A 430 -21.52 -13.19 10.39
N GLY A 431 -20.99 -13.04 11.60
CA GLY A 431 -20.70 -11.74 12.21
C GLY A 431 -19.26 -11.35 11.98
N HIS A 432 -18.99 -10.38 11.11
CA HIS A 432 -17.66 -9.86 10.87
C HIS A 432 -17.40 -8.63 11.74
N ASP A 433 -16.74 -8.81 12.89
CA ASP A 433 -16.44 -7.73 13.83
C ASP A 433 -15.30 -6.82 13.33
N GLY A 434 -14.47 -7.32 12.40
CA GLY A 434 -13.43 -6.56 11.70
C GLY A 434 -13.92 -5.76 10.49
N TYR A 435 -15.23 -5.56 10.29
CA TYR A 435 -15.77 -4.86 9.11
C TYR A 435 -15.24 -3.43 8.94
N PHE A 436 -14.82 -2.78 10.03
CA PHE A 436 -14.30 -1.42 10.03
C PHE A 436 -12.82 -1.31 9.64
N ASP A 437 -11.99 -2.25 10.11
CA ASP A 437 -10.52 -2.22 9.98
C ASP A 437 -9.96 -3.31 9.03
N GLY A 438 -10.82 -4.23 8.57
CA GLY A 438 -10.46 -5.36 7.73
C GLY A 438 -9.71 -6.47 8.45
N SER A 439 -9.80 -6.56 9.79
CA SER A 439 -9.28 -7.69 10.57
C SER A 439 -10.13 -8.95 10.40
N ASP A 440 -9.49 -10.12 10.38
CA ASP A 440 -10.13 -11.43 10.42
C ASP A 440 -10.69 -11.70 11.82
N ARG A 441 -11.86 -11.12 12.12
CA ARG A 441 -12.58 -11.35 13.39
C ARG A 441 -14.02 -11.72 13.11
N TRP A 442 -14.35 -13.00 13.34
CA TRP A 442 -15.64 -13.58 12.97
C TRP A 442 -16.40 -14.22 14.14
N ARG A 443 -17.72 -14.23 14.00
CA ARG A 443 -18.70 -14.97 14.81
C ARG A 443 -19.61 -15.80 13.92
N GLY A 444 -20.12 -16.91 14.44
CA GLY A 444 -20.93 -17.87 13.69
C GLY A 444 -20.09 -18.97 13.01
N PRO A 445 -20.62 -19.69 12.01
CA PRO A 445 -21.92 -19.47 11.35
C PRO A 445 -23.14 -19.89 12.18
N HIS A 446 -24.23 -19.14 12.07
CA HIS A 446 -25.55 -19.54 12.57
C HIS A 446 -26.51 -19.77 11.40
N ARG A 447 -27.28 -20.85 11.41
CA ARG A 447 -28.40 -21.00 10.46
C ARG A 447 -29.57 -20.16 10.94
N VAL A 448 -29.97 -19.20 10.12
CA VAL A 448 -30.98 -18.19 10.45
C VAL A 448 -32.18 -18.21 9.51
N GLY A 449 -32.20 -19.10 8.53
CA GLY A 449 -33.35 -19.26 7.64
C GLY A 449 -33.21 -20.47 6.72
N TRP A 450 -34.28 -20.77 6.00
CA TRP A 450 -34.34 -21.82 4.96
C TRP A 450 -35.21 -21.37 3.78
N GLY A 451 -35.10 -22.06 2.65
CA GLY A 451 -35.86 -21.77 1.42
C GLY A 451 -35.42 -20.50 0.68
N TRP A 452 -34.29 -19.90 1.03
CA TRP A 452 -33.81 -18.65 0.41
C TRP A 452 -33.31 -18.86 -1.02
N ASN A 453 -32.99 -20.09 -1.43
CA ASN A 453 -32.68 -20.41 -2.82
C ASN A 453 -33.88 -20.27 -3.78
N GLY A 454 -35.12 -20.09 -3.26
CA GLY A 454 -36.32 -19.85 -4.08
C GLY A 454 -36.44 -18.45 -4.67
N PHE A 455 -35.60 -17.49 -4.25
CA PHE A 455 -35.59 -16.13 -4.79
C PHE A 455 -34.79 -16.02 -6.08
N LYS A 456 -35.30 -15.25 -7.05
CA LYS A 456 -34.54 -14.88 -8.26
C LYS A 456 -33.36 -13.99 -7.90
N LYS A 457 -33.54 -13.07 -6.94
CA LYS A 457 -32.46 -12.21 -6.43
C LYS A 457 -32.70 -11.85 -4.98
N ILE A 458 -31.63 -11.78 -4.19
CA ILE A 458 -31.65 -11.34 -2.80
C ILE A 458 -30.62 -10.23 -2.64
N PHE A 459 -30.97 -9.18 -1.92
CA PHE A 459 -30.06 -8.08 -1.63
C PHE A 459 -30.38 -7.42 -0.29
N SER A 460 -29.36 -6.78 0.28
CA SER A 460 -29.47 -6.03 1.52
C SER A 460 -30.41 -4.84 1.39
N GLY A 461 -31.18 -4.52 2.42
CA GLY A 461 -31.80 -3.20 2.60
C GLY A 461 -30.96 -2.23 3.43
N GLY A 462 -29.88 -2.70 4.05
CA GLY A 462 -29.23 -2.03 5.18
C GLY A 462 -30.04 -2.20 6.48
N GLU A 463 -29.42 -1.90 7.63
CA GLU A 463 -30.10 -1.92 8.94
C GLU A 463 -30.88 -3.22 9.24
N TYR A 464 -30.28 -4.36 8.86
CA TYR A 464 -30.80 -5.72 9.05
C TYR A 464 -32.05 -6.06 8.24
N VAL A 465 -32.37 -5.24 7.24
CA VAL A 465 -33.41 -5.49 6.26
C VAL A 465 -32.84 -6.32 5.11
N VAL A 466 -33.64 -7.26 4.60
CA VAL A 466 -33.33 -8.08 3.43
C VAL A 466 -34.51 -8.06 2.48
N TYR A 467 -34.22 -7.87 1.19
CA TYR A 467 -35.20 -7.95 0.12
C TYR A 467 -34.99 -9.22 -0.70
N GLY A 468 -36.10 -9.89 -1.03
CA GLY A 468 -36.13 -11.01 -1.95
C GLY A 468 -37.05 -10.73 -3.13
N ILE A 469 -36.59 -10.96 -4.35
CA ILE A 469 -37.40 -10.89 -5.56
C ILE A 469 -37.82 -12.30 -5.92
N GLN A 470 -39.13 -12.56 -5.91
CA GLN A 470 -39.69 -13.83 -6.34
C GLN A 470 -39.69 -13.97 -7.86
N PRO A 471 -39.72 -15.20 -8.41
CA PRO A 471 -39.78 -15.42 -9.86
C PRO A 471 -40.98 -14.74 -10.54
N ASN A 472 -42.11 -14.60 -9.86
CA ASN A 472 -43.31 -13.88 -10.33
C ASN A 472 -43.15 -12.34 -10.36
N GLY A 473 -42.03 -11.82 -9.84
CA GLY A 473 -41.73 -10.38 -9.79
C GLY A 473 -42.18 -9.66 -8.52
N ASP A 474 -42.71 -10.37 -7.51
CA ASP A 474 -43.01 -9.76 -6.22
C ASP A 474 -41.71 -9.43 -5.46
N LEU A 475 -41.66 -8.22 -4.89
CA LEU A 475 -40.59 -7.79 -4.00
C LEU A 475 -41.05 -8.00 -2.57
N LEU A 476 -40.39 -8.92 -1.87
CA LEU A 476 -40.65 -9.26 -0.48
C LEU A 476 -39.61 -8.61 0.42
N TRP A 477 -40.06 -8.18 1.59
CA TRP A 477 -39.29 -7.54 2.64
C TRP A 477 -39.22 -8.45 3.87
N TYR A 478 -38.04 -8.48 4.48
CA TYR A 478 -37.74 -9.18 5.72
C TYR A 478 -36.85 -8.30 6.60
N ARG A 479 -36.94 -8.46 7.93
CA ARG A 479 -36.01 -7.83 8.88
C ARG A 479 -35.59 -8.81 9.95
N HIS A 480 -34.29 -8.87 10.21
CA HIS A 480 -33.69 -9.76 11.19
C HIS A 480 -33.32 -8.99 12.45
N HIS A 481 -34.06 -9.18 13.54
CA HIS A 481 -33.89 -8.37 14.75
C HIS A 481 -32.65 -8.75 15.58
N ALA A 482 -32.19 -9.99 15.46
CA ALA A 482 -31.00 -10.48 16.17
C ALA A 482 -29.72 -10.43 15.31
N SER A 483 -29.72 -9.68 14.21
CA SER A 483 -28.62 -9.67 13.23
C SER A 483 -27.29 -9.14 13.78
N GLN A 484 -27.30 -8.40 14.90
CA GLN A 484 -26.06 -7.98 15.60
C GLN A 484 -25.35 -9.15 16.32
N SER A 485 -26.11 -10.14 16.80
CA SER A 485 -25.62 -11.29 17.57
C SER A 485 -25.69 -12.62 16.81
N GLY A 486 -26.42 -12.66 15.70
CA GLY A 486 -26.61 -13.81 14.82
C GLY A 486 -28.00 -14.40 14.90
N GLY A 487 -28.60 -14.50 16.10
CA GLY A 487 -29.96 -15.01 16.26
C GLY A 487 -30.17 -16.41 15.67
N ASP A 488 -31.43 -16.69 15.33
CA ASP A 488 -31.86 -17.91 14.64
C ASP A 488 -33.08 -17.63 13.74
N VAL A 489 -33.66 -18.70 13.20
CA VAL A 489 -34.82 -18.70 12.31
C VAL A 489 -36.08 -18.01 12.85
N THR A 490 -36.21 -17.83 14.17
CA THR A 490 -37.37 -17.22 14.82
C THR A 490 -37.26 -15.71 14.97
N THR A 491 -36.09 -15.15 14.70
CA THR A 491 -35.77 -13.73 14.99
C THR A 491 -36.07 -12.77 13.84
N TRP A 492 -36.92 -13.20 12.90
CA TRP A 492 -37.30 -12.45 11.71
C TRP A 492 -38.70 -11.85 11.80
N THR A 493 -38.90 -10.70 11.15
CA THR A 493 -40.21 -10.21 10.72
C THR A 493 -40.28 -10.24 9.20
N GLY A 494 -41.40 -10.72 8.66
CA GLY A 494 -41.59 -11.01 7.24
C GLY A 494 -42.38 -12.31 7.06
N GLN A 495 -42.76 -12.71 5.85
CA GLN A 495 -42.56 -12.04 4.56
C GLN A 495 -43.62 -10.98 4.28
N ILE A 496 -43.22 -9.75 3.93
CA ILE A 496 -44.17 -8.68 3.57
C ILE A 496 -43.95 -8.28 2.11
N LYS A 497 -45.01 -8.32 1.29
CA LYS A 497 -44.94 -7.84 -0.09
C LYS A 497 -44.94 -6.32 -0.12
N VAL A 498 -43.89 -5.73 -0.68
CA VAL A 498 -43.67 -4.28 -0.75
C VAL A 498 -43.51 -3.77 -2.19
N GLY A 499 -43.69 -4.64 -3.19
CA GLY A 499 -43.67 -4.23 -4.58
C GLY A 499 -43.99 -5.37 -5.53
N ASN A 500 -44.17 -5.03 -6.80
CA ASN A 500 -44.45 -5.97 -7.88
C ASN A 500 -43.67 -5.59 -9.15
N GLY A 501 -43.54 -6.55 -10.07
CA GLY A 501 -42.88 -6.33 -11.36
C GLY A 501 -41.35 -6.21 -11.30
N TRP A 502 -40.67 -6.72 -10.28
CA TRP A 502 -39.20 -6.58 -10.15
C TRP A 502 -38.39 -7.63 -10.92
N ALA A 503 -39.04 -8.68 -11.44
CA ALA A 503 -38.35 -9.81 -12.08
C ALA A 503 -37.65 -9.45 -13.41
N HIS A 504 -38.01 -8.34 -14.06
CA HIS A 504 -37.47 -7.96 -15.38
C HIS A 504 -36.16 -7.15 -15.31
N PHE A 505 -35.71 -6.76 -14.11
CA PHE A 505 -34.45 -6.02 -13.98
C PHE A 505 -33.25 -6.95 -14.12
N ALA A 506 -32.26 -6.54 -14.93
CA ALA A 506 -31.01 -7.26 -15.09
C ALA A 506 -30.21 -7.28 -13.77
N LYS A 507 -30.17 -6.15 -13.06
CA LYS A 507 -29.53 -6.03 -11.74
C LYS A 507 -30.35 -5.15 -10.81
N VAL A 508 -30.53 -5.60 -9.57
CA VAL A 508 -31.07 -4.79 -8.47
C VAL A 508 -30.08 -4.80 -7.30
N PHE A 509 -29.84 -3.65 -6.68
CA PHE A 509 -28.96 -3.49 -5.52
C PHE A 509 -29.40 -2.30 -4.66
N SER A 510 -29.07 -2.32 -3.38
CA SER A 510 -29.46 -1.25 -2.45
C SER A 510 -28.41 -0.16 -2.37
N GLY A 511 -28.87 1.08 -2.14
CA GLY A 511 -28.05 2.24 -1.78
C GLY A 511 -28.05 2.57 -0.28
N GLY A 512 -28.66 1.71 0.55
CA GLY A 512 -28.93 1.99 1.96
C GLY A 512 -30.15 2.90 2.16
N ASP A 513 -30.64 3.00 3.39
CA ASP A 513 -31.77 3.85 3.79
C ASP A 513 -33.01 3.67 2.90
N GLY A 514 -33.34 2.44 2.47
CA GLY A 514 -34.47 2.19 1.56
C GLY A 514 -34.29 2.67 0.11
N ILE A 515 -33.11 3.15 -0.27
CA ILE A 515 -32.77 3.43 -1.67
C ILE A 515 -32.53 2.11 -2.40
N ILE A 516 -33.20 1.91 -3.53
CA ILE A 516 -33.03 0.73 -4.37
C ILE A 516 -32.69 1.17 -5.78
N TYR A 517 -31.56 0.69 -6.29
CA TYR A 517 -31.15 0.87 -7.67
C TYR A 517 -31.53 -0.36 -8.49
N ALA A 518 -32.03 -0.13 -9.69
CA ALA A 518 -32.39 -1.18 -10.63
C ALA A 518 -31.85 -0.83 -12.03
N ILE A 519 -31.26 -1.80 -12.70
CA ILE A 519 -30.75 -1.68 -14.06
C ILE A 519 -31.66 -2.49 -14.97
N ARG A 520 -32.24 -1.81 -15.97
CA ARG A 520 -33.01 -2.44 -17.04
C ARG A 520 -32.08 -3.10 -18.06
N GLU A 521 -32.64 -4.01 -18.86
CA GLU A 521 -31.90 -4.67 -19.95
C GLU A 521 -31.36 -3.68 -20.99
N ASP A 522 -32.05 -2.55 -21.19
CA ASP A 522 -31.62 -1.44 -22.06
C ASP A 522 -30.46 -0.59 -21.47
N GLY A 523 -29.95 -0.95 -20.29
CA GLY A 523 -28.86 -0.26 -19.61
C GLY A 523 -29.29 1.00 -18.83
N SER A 524 -30.58 1.31 -18.75
CA SER A 524 -31.08 2.41 -17.92
C SER A 524 -30.92 2.09 -16.43
N LEU A 525 -30.27 2.99 -15.68
CA LEU A 525 -30.15 2.93 -14.22
C LEU A 525 -31.28 3.73 -13.58
N LEU A 526 -32.12 3.04 -12.82
CA LEU A 526 -33.27 3.60 -12.09
C LEU A 526 -32.96 3.69 -10.60
N ARG A 527 -33.47 4.74 -9.95
CA ARG A 527 -33.46 4.93 -8.49
C ARG A 527 -34.89 4.95 -7.95
N TYR A 528 -35.17 4.04 -7.02
CA TYR A 528 -36.37 3.99 -6.21
C TYR A 528 -36.04 4.34 -4.75
N LYS A 529 -37.04 4.76 -3.97
CA LYS A 529 -36.93 4.97 -2.52
C LYS A 529 -38.15 4.38 -1.83
N HIS A 530 -37.93 3.27 -1.12
CA HIS A 530 -38.91 2.65 -0.25
C HIS A 530 -38.90 3.37 1.10
N THR A 531 -39.89 4.22 1.36
CA THR A 531 -39.94 5.03 2.59
C THR A 531 -40.30 4.21 3.81
N GLY A 532 -41.00 3.08 3.63
CA GLY A 532 -41.36 2.13 4.69
C GLY A 532 -40.33 1.06 4.98
N TYR A 533 -39.07 1.22 4.54
CA TYR A 533 -38.06 0.15 4.61
C TYR A 533 -37.73 -0.35 6.02
N LEU A 534 -37.96 0.42 7.09
CA LEU A 534 -37.72 -0.01 8.47
C LEU A 534 -38.86 -0.86 9.06
N THR A 535 -40.07 -0.68 8.54
CA THR A 535 -41.30 -1.29 9.05
C THR A 535 -41.88 -2.33 8.11
N GLY A 536 -41.44 -2.35 6.84
CA GLY A 536 -42.01 -3.19 5.79
C GLY A 536 -43.31 -2.63 5.21
N THR A 537 -43.71 -1.39 5.53
CA THR A 537 -44.91 -0.79 4.94
C THR A 537 -44.68 -0.46 3.47
N ASN A 538 -45.59 -0.89 2.59
CA ASN A 538 -45.48 -0.66 1.13
C ASN A 538 -45.71 0.82 0.76
N THR A 539 -44.73 1.67 1.06
CA THR A 539 -44.76 3.12 0.83
C THR A 539 -43.50 3.55 0.09
N TRP A 540 -43.68 4.30 -1.00
CA TRP A 540 -42.60 4.68 -1.91
C TRP A 540 -42.61 6.19 -2.17
N GLU A 541 -41.41 6.74 -2.41
CA GLU A 541 -41.26 8.12 -2.90
C GLU A 541 -41.90 8.23 -4.30
N ASN A 542 -42.89 9.12 -4.42
CA ASN A 542 -43.49 9.48 -5.71
C ASN A 542 -42.95 10.83 -6.17
N TYR A 543 -42.71 10.96 -7.47
CA TYR A 543 -42.29 12.22 -8.08
C TYR A 543 -43.47 12.99 -8.65
N SER A 544 -43.26 14.27 -8.96
CA SER A 544 -44.30 15.19 -9.46
C SER A 544 -44.96 14.76 -10.78
N ASP A 545 -44.31 13.88 -11.54
CA ASP A 545 -44.82 13.27 -12.78
C ASP A 545 -45.60 11.97 -12.52
N GLY A 546 -45.83 11.61 -11.25
CA GLY A 546 -46.51 10.38 -10.85
C GLY A 546 -45.65 9.13 -10.92
N SER A 547 -44.36 9.23 -11.28
CA SER A 547 -43.47 8.07 -11.30
C SER A 547 -43.02 7.67 -9.88
N GLN A 548 -42.74 6.38 -9.68
CA GLN A 548 -42.15 5.83 -8.44
C GLN A 548 -40.61 5.77 -8.48
N TYR A 549 -40.01 6.18 -9.60
CA TYR A 549 -38.57 6.10 -9.82
C TYR A 549 -38.05 7.23 -10.71
N ARG A 550 -36.74 7.49 -10.61
CA ARG A 550 -36.01 8.33 -11.57
C ARG A 550 -35.05 7.48 -12.39
N ILE A 551 -34.97 7.74 -13.68
CA ILE A 551 -33.85 7.29 -14.51
C ILE A 551 -32.69 8.26 -14.28
N ILE A 552 -31.58 7.76 -13.73
CA ILE A 552 -30.43 8.56 -13.31
C ILE A 552 -29.18 8.31 -14.16
N GLY A 553 -29.15 7.23 -14.95
CA GLY A 553 -28.03 6.87 -15.82
C GLY A 553 -28.44 5.97 -16.97
N ARG A 554 -27.54 5.78 -17.95
CA ARG A 554 -27.70 4.90 -19.11
C ARG A 554 -26.37 4.13 -19.34
N GLY A 555 -26.42 3.00 -20.05
CA GLY A 555 -25.24 2.17 -20.36
C GLY A 555 -24.72 1.32 -19.20
N PHE A 556 -25.52 1.11 -18.15
CA PHE A 556 -25.09 0.35 -16.97
C PHE A 556 -25.13 -1.19 -17.16
N ASN A 557 -25.64 -1.67 -18.29
CA ASN A 557 -25.67 -3.08 -18.66
C ASN A 557 -24.28 -3.62 -19.07
N ASP A 558 -23.34 -2.76 -19.46
CA ASP A 558 -22.00 -3.17 -19.89
C ASP A 558 -21.06 -3.55 -18.73
N TYR A 559 -21.38 -3.11 -17.51
CA TYR A 559 -20.58 -3.38 -16.32
C TYR A 559 -20.73 -4.82 -15.84
N LEU A 560 -19.62 -5.44 -15.41
CA LEU A 560 -19.58 -6.78 -14.85
C LEU A 560 -20.39 -6.85 -13.57
N GLU A 561 -20.19 -5.90 -12.65
CA GLU A 561 -20.97 -5.77 -11.41
C GLU A 561 -21.12 -4.30 -11.03
N VAL A 562 -22.21 -3.98 -10.32
CA VAL A 562 -22.46 -2.62 -9.81
C VAL A 562 -22.91 -2.70 -8.35
N ILE A 563 -22.22 -1.97 -7.48
CA ILE A 563 -22.55 -1.86 -6.06
C ILE A 563 -22.74 -0.39 -5.69
N ALA A 564 -23.51 -0.12 -4.64
CA ALA A 564 -23.62 1.23 -4.11
C ALA A 564 -22.81 1.38 -2.82
N GLY A 565 -22.27 2.57 -2.63
CA GLY A 565 -21.74 3.05 -1.36
C GLY A 565 -22.68 4.07 -0.71
N LYS A 566 -22.23 4.63 0.42
CA LYS A 566 -22.96 5.67 1.14
C LYS A 566 -23.07 6.96 0.31
N ASN A 567 -24.05 7.81 0.63
CA ASN A 567 -24.23 9.15 0.03
C ASN A 567 -24.33 9.17 -1.50
N GLY A 568 -25.03 8.19 -2.07
CA GLY A 568 -25.32 8.11 -3.49
C GLY A 568 -24.15 7.68 -4.37
N VAL A 569 -23.07 7.17 -3.77
CA VAL A 569 -21.92 6.62 -4.50
C VAL A 569 -22.31 5.30 -5.17
N ILE A 570 -21.85 5.11 -6.39
CA ILE A 570 -22.04 3.87 -7.16
C ILE A 570 -20.68 3.48 -7.74
N TYR A 571 -20.28 2.24 -7.48
CA TYR A 571 -19.08 1.63 -8.06
C TYR A 571 -19.50 0.66 -9.16
N ALA A 572 -18.92 0.83 -10.33
CA ALA A 572 -19.14 -0.02 -11.49
C ALA A 572 -17.83 -0.74 -11.84
N PHE A 573 -17.87 -2.06 -11.84
CA PHE A 573 -16.73 -2.93 -12.14
C PHE A 573 -16.78 -3.30 -13.61
N THR A 574 -15.69 -3.06 -14.33
CA THR A 574 -15.62 -3.33 -15.77
C THR A 574 -14.99 -4.70 -16.04
N LYS A 575 -15.22 -5.24 -17.24
CA LYS A 575 -14.66 -6.54 -17.66
C LYS A 575 -13.13 -6.52 -17.80
N ASP A 576 -12.54 -5.35 -18.04
CA ASP A 576 -11.09 -5.12 -18.17
C ASP A 576 -10.42 -4.74 -16.83
N GLY A 577 -11.09 -4.97 -15.69
CA GLY A 577 -10.46 -4.83 -14.36
C GLY A 577 -10.34 -3.38 -13.89
N ARG A 578 -11.26 -2.50 -14.23
CA ARG A 578 -11.35 -1.14 -13.66
C ARG A 578 -12.52 -1.04 -12.68
N ILE A 579 -12.35 -0.16 -11.71
CA ILE A 579 -13.44 0.33 -10.87
C ILE A 579 -13.72 1.77 -11.28
N LEU A 580 -14.92 1.98 -11.83
CA LEU A 580 -15.44 3.31 -12.12
C LEU A 580 -16.33 3.77 -10.98
N TRP A 581 -16.16 5.03 -10.61
CA TRP A 581 -16.91 5.71 -9.58
C TRP A 581 -17.94 6.65 -10.20
N TYR A 582 -19.12 6.65 -9.60
CA TYR A 582 -20.19 7.59 -9.86
C TYR A 582 -20.75 8.09 -8.54
N ARG A 583 -21.42 9.25 -8.57
CA ARG A 583 -22.19 9.74 -7.43
C ARG A 583 -23.45 10.46 -7.87
N TYR A 584 -24.58 10.04 -7.32
CA TYR A 584 -25.86 10.71 -7.46
C TYR A 584 -26.06 11.68 -6.31
N TYR A 585 -26.00 12.99 -6.59
CA TYR A 585 -26.18 14.03 -5.58
C TYR A 585 -26.74 15.32 -6.18
N ARG A 586 -27.11 16.26 -5.29
CA ARG A 586 -27.55 17.61 -5.66
C ARG A 586 -26.32 18.47 -5.93
N ASN A 587 -26.12 18.88 -7.19
CA ASN A 587 -24.98 19.73 -7.56
C ASN A 587 -25.27 21.20 -7.18
N PRO A 588 -24.53 21.82 -6.25
CA PRO A 588 -24.76 23.21 -5.84
C PRO A 588 -24.33 24.23 -6.91
N GLY A 589 -23.45 23.85 -7.85
CA GLY A 589 -22.80 24.76 -8.80
C GLY A 589 -23.43 24.83 -10.20
N ALA A 590 -24.50 24.08 -10.47
CA ALA A 590 -25.21 24.18 -11.75
C ALA A 590 -26.32 25.24 -11.63
N LEU A 591 -26.44 26.13 -12.62
CA LEU A 591 -27.57 27.04 -12.76
C LEU A 591 -28.87 26.23 -12.79
N GLY A 592 -29.56 26.18 -11.66
CA GLY A 592 -30.74 25.34 -11.42
C GLY A 592 -30.46 24.13 -10.53
N ASN A 593 -31.23 24.01 -9.45
CA ASN A 593 -31.25 22.92 -8.47
C ASN A 593 -31.56 21.54 -9.10
N ARG A 594 -30.66 20.95 -9.90
CA ARG A 594 -30.87 19.64 -10.56
C ARG A 594 -30.00 18.56 -9.93
N THR A 595 -30.64 17.53 -9.37
CA THR A 595 -29.98 16.29 -8.96
C THR A 595 -29.53 15.52 -10.20
N ARG A 596 -28.26 15.10 -10.27
CA ARG A 596 -27.71 14.37 -11.41
C ARG A 596 -26.69 13.33 -10.94
N LEU A 597 -26.53 12.27 -11.73
CA LEU A 597 -25.43 11.33 -11.62
C LEU A 597 -24.16 11.94 -12.24
N VAL A 598 -23.09 12.03 -11.44
CA VAL A 598 -21.76 12.49 -11.87
C VAL A 598 -20.82 11.29 -11.97
N GLY A 599 -19.89 11.32 -12.94
CA GLY A 599 -19.00 10.22 -13.31
C GLY A 599 -19.15 9.86 -14.80
N PRO A 600 -18.46 8.82 -15.31
CA PRO A 600 -17.53 7.96 -14.58
C PRO A 600 -16.22 8.66 -14.21
N VAL A 601 -15.64 8.29 -13.07
CA VAL A 601 -14.22 8.52 -12.77
C VAL A 601 -13.56 7.19 -12.46
N GLU A 602 -12.44 6.90 -13.12
CA GLU A 602 -11.65 5.71 -12.79
C GLU A 602 -10.92 5.93 -11.47
N ILE A 603 -11.16 5.05 -10.50
CA ILE A 603 -10.52 5.14 -9.17
C ILE A 603 -9.54 4.00 -8.89
N LYS A 604 -9.61 2.93 -9.68
CA LYS A 604 -8.70 1.80 -9.60
C LYS A 604 -8.65 1.09 -10.94
N ARG A 605 -7.46 0.66 -11.32
CA ARG A 605 -7.16 -0.20 -12.47
C ARG A 605 -6.48 -1.49 -11.98
N ASN A 606 -6.45 -2.50 -12.83
CA ASN A 606 -5.87 -3.82 -12.54
C ASN A 606 -6.55 -4.48 -11.33
N PHE A 607 -7.86 -4.30 -11.21
CA PHE A 607 -8.67 -4.99 -10.22
C PHE A 607 -8.77 -6.47 -10.58
N PRO A 608 -8.40 -7.40 -9.68
CA PRO A 608 -8.42 -8.83 -9.98
C PRO A 608 -9.79 -9.35 -10.38
N ALA A 609 -9.82 -10.41 -11.18
CA ALA A 609 -11.06 -11.12 -11.49
C ALA A 609 -11.70 -11.68 -10.20
N PHE A 610 -13.03 -11.63 -10.15
CA PHE A 610 -13.80 -12.02 -8.97
C PHE A 610 -15.06 -12.78 -9.35
N ARG A 611 -15.56 -13.60 -8.42
CA ARG A 611 -16.85 -14.30 -8.54
C ARG A 611 -18.00 -13.36 -8.20
N LYS A 612 -17.84 -12.60 -7.11
CA LYS A 612 -18.86 -11.67 -6.61
C LYS A 612 -18.22 -10.51 -5.87
N VAL A 613 -18.86 -9.35 -5.93
CA VAL A 613 -18.57 -8.21 -5.08
C VAL A 613 -19.86 -7.70 -4.44
N PHE A 614 -19.80 -7.30 -3.17
CA PHE A 614 -20.94 -6.70 -2.47
C PHE A 614 -20.46 -5.63 -1.49
N ALA A 615 -21.23 -4.55 -1.38
CA ALA A 615 -20.91 -3.48 -0.44
C ALA A 615 -21.38 -3.83 0.98
N HIS A 616 -20.64 -3.31 1.96
CA HIS A 616 -21.06 -3.25 3.35
C HIS A 616 -22.14 -2.18 3.52
N MET A 617 -23.25 -2.53 4.18
CA MET A 617 -24.44 -1.67 4.28
C MET A 617 -24.74 -1.25 5.71
N ASP A 618 -23.93 -0.38 6.30
CA ASP A 618 -24.23 0.18 7.63
C ASP A 618 -25.41 1.15 7.64
N ALA A 619 -25.97 1.35 8.84
CA ALA A 619 -26.79 2.51 9.22
C ALA A 619 -26.13 3.85 8.78
N PRO A 620 -26.91 4.94 8.63
CA PRO A 620 -26.39 6.22 8.17
C PRO A 620 -25.18 6.65 9.02
N TYR A 621 -24.16 7.18 8.36
CA TYR A 621 -23.02 7.77 9.05
C TYR A 621 -23.53 8.94 9.91
N VAL A 622 -23.65 8.72 11.22
CA VAL A 622 -23.84 9.80 12.18
C VAL A 622 -22.45 10.35 12.48
N GLY A 623 -21.95 11.19 11.57
CA GLY A 623 -20.88 12.12 11.93
C GLY A 623 -21.34 12.98 13.11
N PRO A 624 -20.42 13.62 13.86
CA PRO A 624 -20.80 14.50 14.96
C PRO A 624 -21.89 15.48 14.51
N ARG A 625 -23.07 15.39 15.15
CA ARG A 625 -24.20 16.28 14.87
C ARG A 625 -23.78 17.69 15.27
N TYR A 626 -23.53 18.55 14.29
CA TYR A 626 -23.37 19.98 14.52
C TYR A 626 -24.71 20.51 15.04
N ASN A 627 -24.72 21.00 16.29
CA ASN A 627 -25.79 21.83 16.81
C ASN A 627 -25.44 23.28 16.43
N PRO A 628 -26.11 23.90 15.44
CA PRO A 628 -25.80 25.27 15.04
C PRO A 628 -26.24 26.31 16.06
N PHE A 629 -27.07 25.92 17.03
CA PHE A 629 -27.67 26.82 18.01
C PHE A 629 -27.59 26.19 19.40
N GLY A 630 -26.55 26.55 20.15
CA GLY A 630 -26.42 26.24 21.57
C GLY A 630 -27.52 26.91 22.38
N LEU A 631 -28.71 26.30 22.43
CA LEU A 631 -29.74 26.60 23.42
C LEU A 631 -30.03 25.31 24.19
N THR A 632 -29.35 25.19 25.34
CA THR A 632 -29.72 24.28 26.42
C THR A 632 -31.01 24.79 27.06
N GLY A 633 -32.06 23.98 27.05
CA GLY A 633 -33.24 24.17 27.88
C GLY A 633 -33.29 23.07 28.93
N TYR A 634 -32.96 23.47 30.16
CA TYR A 634 -33.13 22.85 31.49
C TYR A 634 -32.59 21.44 31.76
#